data_AF-A0A8H4PHB0-F1
#
_entry.id   AF-A0A8H4PHB0-F1
#
_cell.length_a   1.000
_cell.length_b   1.000
_cell.length_c   1.000
_cell.angle_alpha   90.00
_cell.angle_beta   90.00
_cell.angle_gamma   90.00
#
_symmetry.space_group_name_H-M   'P 1'
#
loop_
_entity.id
_entity.type
_entity.pdbx_description
1 polymer ?
#
loop_
_entity_poly.entity_id
_entity_poly.type
_entity_poly.pdbx_seq_one_letter_code
_entity_poly.pdbx_strand_id
1 'polypeptide(L)'
;MSPSLAVGEYAKAPANASRSPCPVVNALANHGYLERSGQNIYVEDLNASMRHVGMSPLLGSVFAIPTYFEYHDPAKASIKKPVSTWHRIWSLIKNPYSYFDYFGCWKASQVTDGRKYLNLNDLASHGAIEHDISLSRRDIQQKQGNNDPQQDLIEEMLEYSFDGESLTIDDLGRFIKARIQQQLVDNPELVYGPAQHQVNCGQVALMMGCFGDGKTIPVSYVKAIFEDERLPIKEGWKKRFWWTMGLVEFFGAVRRLVTTVGVQF
;
A
#
# COMPACT_ATOMS: atom_id res chain seq x y z
N MET A 1 -32.98 8.61 11.50
CA MET A 1 -31.49 8.64 11.47
C MET A 1 -31.03 7.21 11.69
N SER A 2 -30.36 6.60 10.72
CA SER A 2 -29.73 5.29 10.93
C SER A 2 -28.70 5.45 12.06
N PRO A 3 -28.58 4.49 12.99
CA PRO A 3 -27.60 4.58 14.07
C PRO A 3 -26.19 4.74 13.47
N SER A 4 -25.42 5.69 14.01
CA SER A 4 -24.01 5.85 13.62
C SER A 4 -23.26 4.59 13.99
N LEU A 5 -22.66 3.92 13.01
CA LEU A 5 -21.88 2.69 13.20
C LEU A 5 -20.73 2.93 14.18
N ALA A 6 -20.43 1.95 15.02
CA ALA A 6 -19.32 2.05 15.96
C ALA A 6 -17.95 2.00 15.23
N VAL A 7 -16.92 2.59 15.84
CA VAL A 7 -15.53 2.44 15.37
C VAL A 7 -15.11 0.98 15.52
N GLY A 8 -14.53 0.42 14.46
CA GLY A 8 -14.17 -0.99 14.34
C GLY A 8 -15.27 -1.87 13.73
N GLU A 9 -16.51 -1.40 13.65
CA GLU A 9 -17.58 -2.12 12.96
C GLU A 9 -17.44 -1.97 11.44
N TYR A 10 -17.45 -3.08 10.71
CA TYR A 10 -17.37 -3.05 9.26
C TYR A 10 -18.69 -2.58 8.64
N ALA A 11 -18.59 -1.65 7.69
CA ALA A 11 -19.63 -1.42 6.70
C ALA A 11 -19.00 -1.10 5.35
N LYS A 12 -19.70 -1.48 4.27
CA LYS A 12 -19.30 -1.13 2.91
C LYS A 12 -19.17 0.39 2.76
N ALA A 13 -18.28 0.79 1.85
CA ALA A 13 -18.09 2.19 1.51
C ALA A 13 -19.42 2.85 1.10
N PRO A 14 -19.71 4.07 1.59
CA PRO A 14 -20.79 4.89 1.04
C PRO A 14 -20.62 5.10 -0.47
N ALA A 15 -21.72 5.28 -1.20
CA ALA A 15 -21.70 5.38 -2.67
C ALA A 15 -20.82 6.52 -3.24
N ASN A 16 -20.60 7.58 -2.46
CA ASN A 16 -19.79 8.75 -2.82
C ASN A 16 -18.44 8.80 -2.08
N ALA A 17 -18.03 7.69 -1.46
CA ALA A 17 -16.81 7.67 -0.68
C ALA A 17 -15.57 7.68 -1.59
N SER A 18 -14.53 8.41 -1.18
CA SER A 18 -13.20 8.32 -1.77
C SER A 18 -12.49 7.08 -1.23
N ARG A 19 -11.83 6.33 -2.11
CA ARG A 19 -11.01 5.17 -1.78
C ARG A 19 -9.66 5.27 -2.49
N SER A 20 -8.69 4.55 -1.96
CA SER A 20 -7.28 4.54 -2.36
C SER A 20 -6.92 3.27 -3.15
N PRO A 21 -5.74 3.19 -3.78
CA PRO A 21 -5.23 1.93 -4.31
C PRO A 21 -4.82 0.93 -3.22
N CYS A 22 -4.77 1.35 -1.94
CA CYS A 22 -4.38 0.50 -0.83
C CYS A 22 -5.60 -0.19 -0.18
N PRO A 23 -5.77 -1.52 -0.32
CA PRO A 23 -6.92 -2.22 0.24
C PRO A 23 -6.98 -2.13 1.77
N VAL A 24 -5.83 -2.04 2.45
CA VAL A 24 -5.77 -1.93 3.91
C VAL A 24 -6.24 -0.56 4.41
N VAL A 25 -5.85 0.53 3.73
CA VAL A 25 -6.33 1.88 4.08
C VAL A 25 -7.84 1.99 3.84
N ASN A 26 -8.33 1.40 2.75
CA ASN A 26 -9.76 1.32 2.47
C ASN A 26 -10.52 0.51 3.52
N ALA A 27 -9.94 -0.60 4.00
CA ALA A 27 -10.48 -1.36 5.12
C ALA A 27 -10.56 -0.53 6.40
N LEU A 28 -9.51 0.25 6.73
CA LEU A 28 -9.54 1.12 7.90
C LEU A 28 -10.66 2.17 7.82
N ALA A 29 -10.93 2.72 6.64
CA ALA A 29 -12.09 3.59 6.40
C ALA A 29 -13.43 2.83 6.50
N ASN A 30 -13.54 1.63 5.92
CA ASN A 30 -14.74 0.77 6.02
C ASN A 30 -15.02 0.28 7.44
N HIS A 31 -14.03 0.31 8.33
CA HIS A 31 -14.19 0.05 9.77
C HIS A 31 -14.37 1.33 10.61
N GLY A 32 -14.28 2.52 10.02
CA GLY A 32 -14.40 3.79 10.73
C GLY A 32 -13.19 4.16 11.60
N TYR A 33 -12.03 3.52 11.40
CA TYR A 33 -10.74 3.98 11.96
C TYR A 33 -10.19 5.20 11.22
N LEU A 34 -10.63 5.37 9.98
CA LEU A 34 -10.57 6.61 9.21
C LEU A 34 -11.99 7.07 8.94
N GLU A 35 -12.14 8.34 8.57
CA GLU A 35 -13.41 8.87 8.11
C GLU A 35 -13.99 7.99 6.99
N ARG A 36 -15.22 7.49 7.16
CA ARG A 36 -15.82 6.47 6.28
C ARG A 36 -16.01 7.00 4.86
N SER A 37 -16.20 8.31 4.73
CA SER A 37 -16.25 8.98 3.42
C SER A 37 -14.89 8.96 2.69
N GLY A 38 -13.78 8.72 3.38
CA GLY A 38 -12.43 8.79 2.81
C GLY A 38 -11.99 10.19 2.39
N GLN A 39 -12.72 11.23 2.80
CA GLN A 39 -12.43 12.63 2.51
C GLN A 39 -11.79 13.28 3.75
N ASN A 40 -10.97 14.31 3.54
CA ASN A 40 -10.38 15.12 4.61
C ASN A 40 -9.65 14.31 5.69
N ILE A 41 -8.90 13.30 5.26
CA ILE A 41 -8.05 12.50 6.15
C ILE A 41 -6.85 13.35 6.55
N TYR A 42 -6.67 13.60 7.84
CA TYR A 42 -5.50 14.33 8.34
C TYR A 42 -4.35 13.39 8.65
N VAL A 43 -3.12 13.92 8.67
CA VAL A 43 -1.90 13.11 8.89
C VAL A 43 -1.93 12.35 10.21
N GLU A 44 -2.50 12.95 11.26
CA GLU A 44 -2.62 12.31 12.56
C GLU A 44 -3.58 11.11 12.50
N ASP A 45 -4.67 11.23 11.74
CA ASP A 45 -5.69 10.19 11.59
C ASP A 45 -5.15 9.01 10.78
N LEU A 46 -4.48 9.28 9.64
CA LEU A 46 -3.83 8.23 8.85
C LEU A 46 -2.78 7.49 9.68
N ASN A 47 -1.90 8.22 10.37
CA ASN A 47 -0.85 7.64 11.20
C ASN A 47 -1.42 6.85 12.40
N ALA A 48 -2.48 7.35 13.04
CA ALA A 48 -3.14 6.64 14.13
C ALA A 48 -3.83 5.36 13.64
N SER A 49 -4.48 5.40 12.47
CA SER A 49 -5.19 4.26 11.90
C SER A 49 -4.28 3.05 11.62
N MET A 50 -3.00 3.29 11.27
CA MET A 50 -2.01 2.23 11.05
C MET A 50 -1.76 1.36 12.29
N ARG A 51 -2.11 1.82 13.50
CA ARG A 51 -2.00 1.03 14.74
C ARG A 51 -3.05 -0.08 14.85
N HIS A 52 -4.05 -0.08 13.99
CA HIS A 52 -5.10 -1.11 13.93
C HIS A 52 -4.72 -2.30 13.06
N VAL A 53 -3.56 -2.25 12.39
CA VAL A 53 -2.99 -3.37 11.65
C VAL A 53 -1.70 -3.85 12.33
N GLY A 54 -1.11 -4.94 11.85
CA GLY A 54 0.05 -5.60 12.46
C GLY A 54 1.38 -4.81 12.48
N MET A 55 1.35 -3.50 12.22
CA MET A 55 2.53 -2.63 12.15
C MET A 55 2.87 -1.98 13.50
N SER A 56 4.17 -1.80 13.75
CA SER A 56 4.65 -0.93 14.84
C SER A 56 4.31 0.54 14.55
N PRO A 57 4.23 1.41 15.58
CA PRO A 57 3.99 2.84 15.37
C PRO A 57 5.00 3.50 14.41
N LEU A 58 6.28 3.11 14.50
CA LEU A 58 7.34 3.65 13.65
C LEU A 58 7.25 3.14 12.21
N LEU A 59 6.90 1.86 12.01
CA LEU A 59 6.67 1.34 10.65
C LEU A 59 5.44 2.00 10.01
N GLY A 60 4.35 2.15 10.77
CA GLY A 60 3.14 2.81 10.29
C GLY A 60 3.38 4.27 9.92
N SER A 61 4.17 5.01 10.71
CA SER A 61 4.45 6.43 10.43
C SER A 61 5.25 6.63 9.14
N VAL A 62 6.11 5.67 8.79
CA VAL A 62 6.87 5.66 7.54
C VAL A 62 5.98 5.54 6.29
N PHE A 63 4.80 4.93 6.39
CA PHE A 63 3.84 4.88 5.28
C PHE A 63 2.80 6.00 5.33
N ALA A 64 2.53 6.56 6.51
CA ALA A 64 1.49 7.57 6.68
C ALA A 64 2.00 9.02 6.56
N ILE A 65 3.18 9.35 7.08
CA ILE A 65 3.67 10.74 7.09
C ILE A 65 4.14 11.19 5.71
N PRO A 66 4.96 10.40 4.98
CA PRO A 66 5.48 10.82 3.68
C PRO A 66 4.40 11.10 2.62
N THR A 67 3.21 10.50 2.73
CA THR A 67 2.10 10.80 1.80
C THR A 67 1.64 12.25 1.87
N TYR A 68 1.95 12.97 2.96
CA TYR A 68 1.65 14.40 3.14
C TYR A 68 2.77 15.33 2.66
N PHE A 69 3.81 14.78 2.05
CA PHE A 69 4.76 15.57 1.28
C PHE A 69 4.14 15.99 -0.05
N GLU A 70 4.63 17.10 -0.58
CA GLU A 70 4.10 17.67 -1.81
C GLU A 70 4.33 16.70 -2.97
N TYR A 71 3.24 16.40 -3.68
CA TYR A 71 3.32 15.58 -4.88
C TYR A 71 4.18 16.28 -5.93
N HIS A 72 5.14 15.55 -6.45
CA HIS A 72 5.98 15.98 -7.56
C HIS A 72 5.79 15.02 -8.72
N ASP A 73 5.37 15.57 -9.86
CA ASP A 73 5.19 14.83 -11.09
C ASP A 73 6.47 14.04 -11.46
N PRO A 74 6.40 12.70 -11.57
CA PRO A 74 7.56 11.87 -11.89
C PRO A 74 8.17 12.22 -13.26
N ALA A 75 7.39 12.72 -14.22
CA ALA A 75 7.93 13.21 -15.51
C ALA A 75 8.88 14.41 -15.32
N LYS A 76 8.72 15.17 -14.23
CA LYS A 76 9.58 16.30 -13.84
C LYS A 76 10.73 15.88 -12.90
N ALA A 77 10.75 14.64 -12.42
CA ALA A 77 11.78 14.11 -11.50
C ALA A 77 13.12 13.81 -12.19
N SER A 78 13.14 13.73 -13.53
CA SER A 78 14.34 13.57 -14.36
C SER A 78 15.37 14.71 -14.21
N ILE A 79 15.04 15.79 -13.46
CA ILE A 79 15.87 16.97 -13.22
C ILE A 79 16.26 17.10 -11.73
N LYS A 80 16.62 16.02 -11.04
CA LYS A 80 17.27 16.11 -9.72
C LYS A 80 18.72 15.65 -9.80
N LYS A 81 19.66 16.56 -9.52
CA LYS A 81 21.09 16.24 -9.46
C LYS A 81 21.31 15.13 -8.41
N PRO A 82 22.18 14.13 -8.69
CA PRO A 82 22.48 13.10 -7.71
C PRO A 82 23.02 13.74 -6.42
N VAL A 83 22.37 13.46 -5.30
CA VAL A 83 22.81 13.93 -3.98
C VAL A 83 23.90 13.03 -3.44
N SER A 84 24.94 13.62 -2.83
CA SER A 84 26.05 12.84 -2.29
C SER A 84 25.60 11.98 -1.10
N THR A 85 26.30 10.86 -0.87
CA THR A 85 26.00 9.94 0.24
C THR A 85 25.97 10.64 1.60
N TRP A 86 26.86 11.60 1.84
CA TRP A 86 26.87 12.43 3.05
C TRP A 86 25.61 13.28 3.21
N HIS A 87 25.11 13.88 2.12
CA HIS A 87 23.84 14.62 2.17
C HIS A 87 22.66 13.69 2.44
N ARG A 88 22.67 12.46 1.91
CA ARG A 88 21.62 11.47 2.20
C ARG A 88 21.64 11.09 3.68
N ILE A 89 22.81 10.80 4.24
CA ILE A 89 22.97 10.49 5.68
C ILE A 89 22.51 11.68 6.54
N TRP A 90 22.94 12.90 6.22
CA TRP A 90 22.55 14.12 6.95
C TRP A 90 21.04 14.41 6.85
N SER A 91 20.45 14.18 5.68
CA SER A 91 19.00 14.28 5.45
C SER A 91 18.23 13.28 6.31
N LEU A 92 18.71 12.04 6.40
CA LEU A 92 18.11 11.01 7.27
C LEU A 92 18.25 11.33 8.75
N ILE A 93 19.36 11.94 9.18
CA ILE A 93 19.54 12.40 10.56
C ILE A 93 18.55 13.51 10.90
N LYS A 94 18.37 14.48 10.00
CA LYS A 94 17.45 15.61 10.21
C LYS A 94 15.98 15.23 10.09
N ASN A 95 15.66 14.37 9.13
CA ASN A 95 14.33 13.89 8.85
C ASN A 95 14.41 12.40 8.45
N PRO A 96 14.09 11.45 9.35
CA PRO A 96 14.15 10.03 9.06
C PRO A 96 13.16 9.61 7.95
N TYR A 97 12.15 10.43 7.68
CA TYR A 97 11.17 10.21 6.62
C TYR A 97 11.70 10.57 5.23
N SER A 98 12.88 11.22 5.12
CA SER A 98 13.44 11.64 3.82
C SER A 98 13.82 10.48 2.89
N TYR A 99 13.98 9.26 3.44
CA TYR A 99 14.10 8.05 2.62
C TYR A 99 12.87 7.82 1.74
N PHE A 100 11.70 8.27 2.21
CA PHE A 100 10.38 8.07 1.61
C PHE A 100 9.84 9.34 0.97
N ASP A 101 10.68 10.33 0.67
CA ASP A 101 10.24 11.61 0.10
C ASP A 101 9.45 11.47 -1.21
N TYR A 102 9.67 10.38 -1.95
CA TYR A 102 8.98 10.08 -3.20
C TYR A 102 7.52 9.61 -3.00
N PHE A 103 7.09 9.30 -1.77
CA PHE A 103 5.70 8.92 -1.48
C PHE A 103 4.72 10.11 -1.43
N GLY A 104 5.18 11.34 -1.64
CA GLY A 104 4.34 12.54 -1.54
C GLY A 104 3.12 12.50 -2.47
N CYS A 105 1.92 12.60 -1.90
CA CYS A 105 0.64 12.60 -2.62
C CYS A 105 -0.14 13.91 -2.42
N TRP A 106 0.29 14.74 -1.45
CA TRP A 106 -0.45 15.92 -1.03
C TRP A 106 -0.30 17.08 -2.01
N LYS A 107 -1.40 17.78 -2.29
CA LYS A 107 -1.41 18.97 -3.14
C LYS A 107 -1.44 20.23 -2.28
N ALA A 108 -0.71 21.27 -2.69
CA ALA A 108 -0.59 22.53 -1.94
C ALA A 108 -1.93 23.21 -1.58
N SER A 109 -2.98 22.96 -2.36
CA SER A 109 -4.34 23.46 -2.11
C SER A 109 -5.09 22.72 -0.99
N GLN A 110 -4.62 21.55 -0.54
CA GLN A 110 -5.30 20.71 0.45
C GLN A 110 -4.89 21.07 1.87
N VAL A 111 -5.18 22.32 2.25
CA VAL A 111 -4.98 22.84 3.60
C VAL A 111 -6.28 23.42 4.11
N THR A 112 -6.64 23.09 5.34
CA THR A 112 -7.75 23.72 6.05
C THR A 112 -7.30 23.98 7.49
N ASP A 113 -7.45 25.23 7.94
CA ASP A 113 -7.02 25.68 9.27
C ASP A 113 -5.55 25.34 9.60
N GLY A 114 -4.67 25.47 8.60
CA GLY A 114 -3.25 25.17 8.74
C GLY A 114 -2.90 23.67 8.80
N ARG A 115 -3.89 22.78 8.69
CA ARG A 115 -3.70 21.33 8.67
C ARG A 115 -3.80 20.79 7.25
N LYS A 116 -2.85 19.94 6.89
CA LYS A 116 -2.88 19.21 5.62
C LYS A 116 -3.87 18.06 5.69
N TYR A 117 -4.66 17.89 4.63
CA TYR A 117 -5.54 16.73 4.49
C TYR A 117 -5.30 16.04 3.15
N LEU A 118 -5.69 14.77 3.07
CA LEU A 118 -5.79 14.00 1.83
C LEU A 118 -7.22 13.49 1.68
N ASN A 119 -7.67 13.33 0.45
CA ASN A 119 -8.73 12.41 0.14
C ASN A 119 -8.07 11.07 -0.25
N LEU A 120 -8.67 9.93 0.08
CA LEU A 120 -8.01 8.63 -0.10
C LEU A 120 -7.58 8.36 -1.56
N ASN A 121 -8.31 8.89 -2.54
CA ASN A 121 -7.95 8.80 -3.96
C ASN A 121 -6.68 9.58 -4.32
N ASP A 122 -6.21 10.53 -3.50
CA ASP A 122 -4.92 11.19 -3.74
C ASP A 122 -3.75 10.20 -3.60
N LEU A 123 -3.94 9.09 -2.87
CA LEU A 123 -2.95 8.00 -2.80
C LEU A 123 -2.78 7.25 -4.13
N ALA A 124 -3.65 7.46 -5.12
CA ALA A 124 -3.51 6.95 -6.49
C ALA A 124 -2.62 7.83 -7.39
N SER A 125 -1.94 8.83 -6.83
CA SER A 125 -1.03 9.69 -7.60
C SER A 125 0.15 8.89 -8.14
N HIS A 126 0.17 8.66 -9.46
CA HIS A 126 1.14 7.76 -10.09
C HIS A 126 2.59 8.25 -9.97
N GLY A 127 3.49 7.31 -9.70
CA GLY A 127 4.91 7.58 -9.46
C GLY A 127 5.22 8.18 -8.08
N ALA A 128 4.21 8.33 -7.22
CA ALA A 128 4.41 8.53 -5.80
C ALA A 128 4.62 7.16 -5.11
N ILE A 129 3.76 6.82 -4.13
CA ILE A 129 3.70 5.45 -3.58
C ILE A 129 2.99 4.47 -4.54
N GLU A 130 2.09 4.96 -5.38
CA GLU A 130 1.40 4.17 -6.41
C GLU A 130 2.35 3.84 -7.58
N HIS A 131 2.24 2.62 -8.10
CA HIS A 131 3.11 2.10 -9.15
C HIS A 131 2.41 1.02 -10.01
N ASP A 132 2.90 0.87 -11.25
CA ASP A 132 2.51 -0.20 -12.17
C ASP A 132 2.84 -1.60 -11.64
N ILE A 133 2.23 -2.64 -12.22
CA ILE A 133 2.33 -4.05 -11.75
C ILE A 133 1.75 -4.20 -10.33
N SER A 134 0.73 -3.42 -10.01
CA SER A 134 -0.04 -3.59 -8.77
C SER A 134 -0.71 -4.97 -8.71
N LEU A 135 -0.87 -5.56 -7.51
CA LEU A 135 -1.40 -6.93 -7.36
C LEU A 135 -2.86 -7.09 -7.82
N SER A 136 -3.64 -6.02 -7.72
CA SER A 136 -5.09 -6.04 -7.93
C SER A 136 -5.61 -4.79 -8.63
N ARG A 137 -4.69 -3.92 -9.06
CA ARG A 137 -4.98 -2.66 -9.76
C ARG A 137 -4.35 -2.73 -11.15
N ARG A 138 -5.03 -2.21 -12.17
CA ARG A 138 -4.49 -1.98 -13.52
C ARG A 138 -3.52 -0.79 -13.48
N ASP A 139 -2.64 -0.72 -14.46
CA ASP A 139 -1.67 0.37 -14.56
C ASP A 139 -2.39 1.67 -14.99
N ILE A 140 -1.81 2.83 -14.68
CA ILE A 140 -2.50 4.13 -14.88
C ILE A 140 -2.92 4.37 -16.34
N GLN A 141 -2.14 3.87 -17.30
CA GLN A 141 -2.42 4.06 -18.74
C GLN A 141 -3.47 3.09 -19.28
N GLN A 142 -3.91 2.13 -18.48
CA GLN A 142 -4.99 1.22 -18.86
C GLN A 142 -6.35 1.83 -18.51
N LYS A 143 -7.36 1.51 -19.31
CA LYS A 143 -8.70 2.14 -19.27
C LYS A 143 -9.37 2.12 -17.89
N GLN A 144 -9.14 1.07 -17.11
CA GLN A 144 -9.74 0.87 -15.79
C GLN A 144 -9.09 1.73 -14.69
N GLY A 145 -7.88 2.25 -14.93
CA GLY A 145 -7.13 3.06 -13.97
C GLY A 145 -6.52 2.27 -12.80
N ASN A 146 -5.78 3.00 -11.98
CA ASN A 146 -4.88 2.50 -10.94
C ASN A 146 -5.44 2.56 -9.50
N ASN A 147 -6.67 3.04 -9.30
CA ASN A 147 -7.23 3.20 -7.96
C ASN A 147 -8.11 2.01 -7.53
N ASP A 148 -9.15 1.73 -8.31
CA ASP A 148 -10.18 0.77 -7.93
C ASP A 148 -9.69 -0.67 -8.12
N PRO A 149 -10.01 -1.60 -7.21
CA PRO A 149 -9.62 -3.00 -7.36
C PRO A 149 -10.32 -3.62 -8.59
N GLN A 150 -9.60 -4.44 -9.36
CA GLN A 150 -10.20 -5.27 -10.41
C GLN A 150 -10.26 -6.73 -9.99
N GLN A 151 -11.48 -7.27 -10.08
CA GLN A 151 -11.82 -8.60 -9.59
C GLN A 151 -11.05 -9.70 -10.32
N ASP A 152 -10.86 -9.57 -11.63
CA ASP A 152 -10.12 -10.52 -12.45
C ASP A 152 -8.67 -10.68 -12.01
N LEU A 153 -8.04 -9.60 -11.54
CA LEU A 153 -6.68 -9.65 -11.00
C LEU A 153 -6.58 -10.27 -9.62
N ILE A 154 -7.60 -10.06 -8.79
CA ILE A 154 -7.68 -10.70 -7.49
C ILE A 154 -7.88 -12.21 -7.69
N GLU A 155 -8.77 -12.61 -8.60
CA GLU A 155 -8.99 -14.01 -8.96
C GLU A 155 -7.70 -14.66 -9.50
N GLU A 156 -7.03 -14.00 -10.46
CA GLU A 156 -5.75 -14.47 -11.00
C GLU A 156 -4.69 -14.64 -9.89
N MET A 157 -4.56 -13.66 -8.98
CA MET A 157 -3.62 -13.76 -7.84
C MET A 157 -3.93 -14.98 -6.96
N LEU A 158 -5.21 -15.27 -6.72
CA LEU A 158 -5.65 -16.39 -5.87
C LEU A 158 -5.43 -17.75 -6.53
N GLU A 159 -5.44 -17.84 -7.87
CA GLU A 159 -5.11 -19.07 -8.60
C GLU A 159 -3.66 -19.55 -8.37
N TYR A 160 -2.77 -18.65 -7.93
CA TYR A 160 -1.40 -19.03 -7.55
C TYR A 160 -1.32 -19.74 -6.18
N SER A 161 -2.42 -19.84 -5.42
CA SER A 161 -2.49 -20.69 -4.22
C SER A 161 -2.58 -22.16 -4.63
N PHE A 162 -1.43 -22.81 -4.79
CA PHE A 162 -1.38 -24.20 -5.26
C PHE A 162 -1.88 -25.23 -4.23
N ASP A 163 -1.91 -24.87 -2.94
CA ASP A 163 -2.54 -25.68 -1.89
C ASP A 163 -4.05 -25.40 -1.74
N GLY A 164 -4.55 -24.32 -2.34
CA GLY A 164 -5.92 -23.84 -2.23
C GLY A 164 -6.29 -23.21 -0.88
N GLU A 165 -5.36 -23.16 0.09
CA GLU A 165 -5.59 -22.70 1.46
C GLU A 165 -4.83 -21.41 1.76
N SER A 166 -3.61 -21.27 1.24
CA SER A 166 -2.71 -20.17 1.55
C SER A 166 -1.90 -19.71 0.33
N LEU A 167 -1.47 -18.46 0.36
CA LEU A 167 -0.49 -17.94 -0.59
C LEU A 167 0.88 -17.87 0.08
N THR A 168 1.87 -18.47 -0.56
CA THR A 168 3.28 -18.36 -0.13
C THR A 168 3.97 -17.16 -0.77
N ILE A 169 5.15 -16.81 -0.26
CA ILE A 169 6.03 -15.82 -0.90
C ILE A 169 6.37 -16.22 -2.34
N ASP A 170 6.60 -17.50 -2.60
CA ASP A 170 6.96 -17.98 -3.94
C ASP A 170 5.78 -17.87 -4.91
N ASP A 171 4.57 -18.11 -4.44
CA ASP A 171 3.33 -17.99 -5.24
C ASP A 171 3.10 -16.55 -5.69
N LEU A 172 3.16 -15.60 -4.75
CA LEU A 172 3.06 -14.17 -5.06
C LEU A 172 4.23 -13.70 -5.92
N GLY A 173 5.43 -14.25 -5.73
CA GLY A 173 6.58 -13.97 -6.59
C GLY A 173 6.39 -14.43 -8.03
N ARG A 174 5.78 -15.60 -8.25
CA ARG A 174 5.41 -16.09 -9.59
C ARG A 174 4.32 -15.22 -10.22
N PHE A 175 3.31 -14.85 -9.45
CA PHE A 175 2.26 -13.93 -9.90
C PHE A 175 2.83 -12.58 -10.35
N ILE A 176 3.68 -11.94 -9.53
CA ILE A 176 4.33 -10.68 -9.90
C ILE A 176 5.14 -10.82 -11.19
N LYS A 177 5.89 -11.91 -11.39
CA LYS A 177 6.61 -12.17 -12.64
C LYS A 177 5.67 -12.28 -13.83
N ALA A 178 4.59 -13.04 -13.71
CA ALA A 178 3.61 -13.19 -14.77
C ALA A 178 3.00 -11.84 -15.15
N ARG A 179 2.62 -11.03 -14.16
CA ARG A 179 2.14 -9.65 -14.38
C ARG A 179 3.15 -8.78 -15.11
N ILE A 180 4.43 -8.83 -14.73
CA ILE A 180 5.50 -8.08 -15.42
C ILE A 180 5.56 -8.48 -16.90
N GLN A 181 5.59 -9.79 -17.19
CA GLN A 181 5.63 -10.27 -18.57
C GLN A 181 4.41 -9.84 -19.37
N GLN A 182 3.23 -9.87 -18.76
CA GLN A 182 1.98 -9.43 -19.38
C GLN A 182 2.00 -7.91 -19.68
N GLN A 183 2.39 -7.08 -18.70
CA GLN A 183 2.38 -5.63 -18.89
C GLN A 183 3.51 -5.11 -19.79
N LEU A 184 4.61 -5.84 -19.96
CA LEU A 184 5.61 -5.54 -20.98
C LEU A 184 5.02 -5.59 -22.41
N VAL A 185 3.93 -6.33 -22.60
CA VAL A 185 3.20 -6.42 -23.88
C VAL A 185 2.01 -5.46 -23.90
N ASP A 186 1.23 -5.43 -22.82
CA ASP A 186 -0.07 -4.74 -22.79
C ASP A 186 0.02 -3.24 -22.47
N ASN A 187 1.11 -2.79 -21.85
CA ASN A 187 1.33 -1.41 -21.43
C ASN A 187 2.61 -0.84 -22.07
N PRO A 188 2.51 -0.22 -23.26
CA PRO A 188 3.65 0.40 -23.94
C PRO A 188 4.33 1.52 -23.15
N GLU A 189 3.66 2.06 -22.13
CA GLU A 189 4.12 3.15 -21.27
C GLU A 189 4.51 2.66 -19.86
N LEU A 190 4.71 1.35 -19.69
CA LEU A 190 5.04 0.73 -18.41
C LEU A 190 6.23 1.41 -17.70
N VAL A 191 6.01 1.80 -16.44
CA VAL A 191 7.04 2.33 -15.54
C VAL A 191 7.31 1.33 -14.41
N TYR A 192 8.29 0.44 -14.63
CA TYR A 192 8.65 -0.56 -13.62
C TYR A 192 10.17 -0.79 -13.53
N GLY A 193 10.80 -0.14 -12.54
CA GLY A 193 12.23 -0.28 -12.25
C GLY A 193 12.51 -0.87 -10.86
N PRO A 194 13.80 -0.88 -10.43
CA PRO A 194 14.19 -1.41 -9.11
C PRO A 194 13.44 -0.78 -7.94
N ALA A 195 13.10 0.52 -8.02
CA ALA A 195 12.35 1.21 -6.97
C ALA A 195 10.91 0.71 -6.87
N GLN A 196 10.17 0.64 -7.98
CA GLN A 196 8.79 0.13 -8.02
C GLN A 196 8.75 -1.34 -7.57
N HIS A 197 9.72 -2.14 -7.99
CA HIS A 197 9.80 -3.53 -7.56
C HIS A 197 10.07 -3.68 -6.06
N GLN A 198 10.88 -2.80 -5.47
CA GLN A 198 11.07 -2.76 -4.03
C GLN A 198 9.77 -2.42 -3.28
N VAL A 199 8.96 -1.49 -3.82
CA VAL A 199 7.63 -1.17 -3.26
C VAL A 199 6.67 -2.36 -3.40
N ASN A 200 6.65 -3.02 -4.56
CA ASN A 200 5.84 -4.22 -4.80
C ASN A 200 6.21 -5.38 -3.84
N CYS A 201 7.51 -5.58 -3.59
CA CYS A 201 7.96 -6.52 -2.55
C CYS A 201 7.59 -6.03 -1.13
N GLY A 202 7.59 -4.72 -0.90
CA GLY A 202 7.13 -4.08 0.32
C GLY A 202 5.70 -4.43 0.69
N GLN A 203 4.75 -4.29 -0.24
CA GLN A 203 3.36 -4.65 0.03
C GLN A 203 3.18 -6.15 0.32
N VAL A 204 3.90 -7.03 -0.37
CA VAL A 204 3.88 -8.47 -0.07
C VAL A 204 4.45 -8.74 1.32
N ALA A 205 5.55 -8.07 1.70
CA ALA A 205 6.11 -8.18 3.05
C ALA A 205 5.12 -7.75 4.12
N LEU A 206 4.38 -6.66 3.89
CA LEU A 206 3.33 -6.19 4.80
C LEU A 206 2.15 -7.15 4.87
N MET A 207 1.70 -7.73 3.75
CA MET A 207 0.66 -8.75 3.75
C MET A 207 1.07 -9.95 4.60
N MET A 208 2.23 -10.54 4.31
CA MET A 208 2.74 -11.71 5.02
C MET A 208 3.02 -11.41 6.49
N GLY A 209 3.62 -10.26 6.80
CA GLY A 209 4.00 -9.90 8.15
C GLY A 209 2.84 -9.40 9.01
N CYS A 210 1.92 -8.60 8.48
CA CYS A 210 0.84 -8.03 9.29
C CYS A 210 -0.38 -8.93 9.39
N PHE A 211 -0.66 -9.73 8.35
CA PHE A 211 -1.87 -10.54 8.25
C PHE A 211 -1.61 -12.04 8.22
N GLY A 212 -0.42 -12.46 7.76
CA GLY A 212 0.03 -13.84 7.78
C GLY A 212 0.99 -14.17 8.93
N ASP A 213 1.73 -15.26 8.75
CA ASP A 213 2.76 -15.75 9.69
C ASP A 213 4.19 -15.27 9.34
N GLY A 214 4.31 -14.42 8.31
CA GLY A 214 5.58 -13.95 7.74
C GLY A 214 6.12 -14.80 6.59
N LYS A 215 5.49 -15.94 6.27
CA LYS A 215 5.84 -16.83 5.15
C LYS A 215 4.63 -17.12 4.25
N THR A 216 3.46 -17.26 4.86
CA THR A 216 2.19 -17.58 4.22
C THR A 216 1.10 -16.62 4.70
N ILE A 217 0.08 -16.43 3.87
CA ILE A 217 -1.16 -15.73 4.22
C ILE A 217 -2.37 -16.58 3.79
N PRO A 218 -3.37 -16.80 4.66
CA PRO A 218 -4.56 -17.54 4.28
C PRO A 218 -5.30 -16.89 3.12
N VAL A 219 -5.78 -17.69 2.16
CA VAL A 219 -6.59 -17.21 1.03
C VAL A 219 -7.82 -16.43 1.50
N SER A 220 -8.47 -16.89 2.58
CA SER A 220 -9.62 -16.19 3.18
C SER A 220 -9.27 -14.78 3.67
N TYR A 221 -8.04 -14.55 4.12
CA TYR A 221 -7.60 -13.23 4.59
C TYR A 221 -7.33 -12.32 3.39
N VAL A 222 -6.74 -12.86 2.33
CA VAL A 222 -6.53 -12.14 1.08
C VAL A 222 -7.86 -11.70 0.47
N LYS A 223 -8.86 -12.59 0.42
CA LYS A 223 -10.22 -12.25 -0.03
C LYS A 223 -10.84 -11.13 0.80
N ALA A 224 -10.81 -11.23 2.13
CA ALA A 224 -11.35 -10.18 2.99
C ALA A 224 -10.64 -8.82 2.76
N ILE A 225 -9.33 -8.82 2.54
CA ILE A 225 -8.57 -7.57 2.34
C ILE A 225 -8.81 -7.00 0.94
N PHE A 226 -8.77 -7.82 -0.11
CA PHE A 226 -8.77 -7.35 -1.50
C PHE A 226 -10.15 -7.27 -2.15
N GLU A 227 -11.06 -8.20 -1.84
CA GLU A 227 -12.43 -8.21 -2.38
C GLU A 227 -13.38 -7.38 -1.52
N ASP A 228 -13.36 -7.58 -0.20
CA ASP A 228 -14.28 -6.89 0.73
C ASP A 228 -13.76 -5.54 1.23
N GLU A 229 -12.45 -5.27 1.05
CA GLU A 229 -11.72 -4.19 1.72
C GLU A 229 -12.08 -4.11 3.20
N ARG A 230 -11.83 -5.22 3.90
CA ARG A 230 -12.21 -5.49 5.29
C ARG A 230 -11.07 -6.14 6.04
N LEU A 231 -10.92 -5.83 7.33
CA LEU A 231 -9.97 -6.55 8.17
C LEU A 231 -10.46 -8.00 8.40
N PRO A 232 -9.60 -9.02 8.28
CA PRO A 232 -10.00 -10.44 8.30
C PRO A 232 -10.35 -11.00 9.71
N ILE A 233 -10.98 -10.17 10.55
CA ILE A 233 -11.31 -10.52 11.94
C ILE A 233 -12.32 -11.67 12.01
N LYS A 234 -13.28 -11.72 11.07
CA LYS A 234 -14.29 -12.80 11.00
C LYS A 234 -13.67 -14.14 10.63
N GLU A 235 -12.61 -14.11 9.84
CA GLU A 235 -11.81 -15.24 9.41
C GLU A 235 -10.81 -15.69 10.49
N GLY A 236 -10.78 -14.99 11.64
CA GLY A 236 -9.96 -15.34 12.80
C GLY A 236 -8.64 -14.59 12.90
N TRP A 237 -8.38 -13.61 12.02
CA TRP A 237 -7.18 -12.79 12.14
C TRP A 237 -7.20 -12.02 13.45
N LYS A 238 -6.07 -12.06 14.14
CA LYS A 238 -5.82 -11.27 15.34
C LYS A 238 -4.59 -10.42 15.09
N LYS A 239 -4.71 -9.12 15.33
CA LYS A 239 -3.56 -8.22 15.31
C LYS A 239 -2.49 -8.77 16.25
N ARG A 240 -1.24 -8.80 15.79
CA ARG A 240 -0.10 -9.18 16.63
C ARG A 240 -0.04 -8.27 17.86
N PHE A 241 0.07 -8.85 19.04
CA PHE A 241 -0.02 -8.10 20.31
C PHE A 241 1.27 -8.09 21.12
N TRP A 242 2.01 -9.22 21.17
CA TRP A 242 3.31 -9.30 21.85
C TRP A 242 4.44 -8.68 21.03
N TRP A 243 4.34 -8.69 19.71
CA TRP A 243 5.29 -8.05 18.80
C TRP A 243 4.56 -7.53 17.57
N THR A 244 4.77 -6.27 17.19
CA THR A 244 4.30 -5.72 15.91
C THR A 244 5.44 -5.73 14.90
N MET A 245 5.12 -5.76 13.61
CA MET A 245 6.13 -5.67 12.55
C MET A 245 6.91 -4.35 12.64
N GLY A 246 8.21 -4.46 12.88
CA GLY A 246 9.13 -3.32 12.97
C GLY A 246 9.86 -3.03 11.66
N LEU A 247 10.60 -1.92 11.60
CA LEU A 247 11.39 -1.55 10.42
C LEU A 247 12.42 -2.62 10.05
N VAL A 248 13.14 -3.20 11.02
CA VAL A 248 14.17 -4.22 10.77
C VAL A 248 13.57 -5.48 10.16
N GLU A 249 12.45 -5.96 10.73
CA GLU A 249 11.72 -7.12 10.20
C GLU A 249 11.21 -6.84 8.78
N PHE A 250 10.65 -5.65 8.56
CA PHE A 250 10.14 -5.22 7.26
C PHE A 250 11.23 -5.16 6.19
N PHE A 251 12.28 -4.36 6.38
CA PHE A 251 13.33 -4.24 5.38
C PHE A 251 14.08 -5.56 5.16
N GLY A 252 14.22 -6.39 6.19
CA GLY A 252 14.74 -7.75 6.06
C GLY A 252 13.85 -8.63 5.17
N ALA A 253 12.53 -8.57 5.34
CA ALA A 253 11.57 -9.30 4.51
C ALA A 253 11.58 -8.79 3.06
N VAL A 254 11.60 -7.47 2.85
CA VAL A 254 11.68 -6.86 1.50
C VAL A 254 12.93 -7.31 0.77
N ARG A 255 14.11 -7.29 1.42
CA ARG A 255 15.36 -7.74 0.79
C ARG A 255 15.30 -9.21 0.36
N ARG A 256 14.72 -10.08 1.21
CA ARG A 256 14.52 -11.50 0.86
C ARG A 256 13.58 -11.64 -0.33
N LEU A 257 12.44 -10.95 -0.30
CA LEU A 257 11.46 -10.95 -1.38
C LEU A 257 12.05 -10.48 -2.71
N VAL A 258 12.77 -9.35 -2.74
CA VAL A 258 13.46 -8.88 -3.96
C VAL A 258 14.41 -9.94 -4.51
N THR A 259 15.12 -10.65 -3.64
CA THR A 259 16.04 -11.74 -4.05
C THR A 259 15.27 -12.96 -4.58
N THR A 260 14.21 -13.37 -3.90
CA THR A 260 13.38 -14.53 -4.27
C THR A 260 12.61 -14.28 -5.57
N VAL A 261 12.02 -13.11 -5.74
CA VAL A 261 11.38 -12.75 -7.00
C VAL A 261 12.46 -12.59 -8.08
N GLY A 262 13.58 -11.91 -7.83
CA GLY A 262 14.72 -11.96 -8.75
C GLY A 262 14.39 -11.43 -10.15
N VAL A 263 13.74 -10.26 -10.22
CA VAL A 263 13.52 -9.53 -11.48
C VAL A 263 14.84 -8.93 -11.98
N GLN A 264 15.11 -9.06 -13.27
CA GLN A 264 16.21 -8.37 -13.95
C GLN A 264 15.64 -7.11 -14.65
N PHE A 265 16.32 -5.98 -14.49
CA PHE A 265 15.95 -4.67 -15.07
C PHE A 265 16.97 -4.27 -16.13
#